data_AF-A0A965YF90-F1
#
_entry.id   AF-A0A965YF90-F1
#
_cell.length_a   1.000
_cell.length_b   1.000
_cell.length_c   1.000
_cell.angle_alpha   90.00
_cell.angle_beta   90.00
_cell.angle_gamma   90.00
#
_symmetry.space_group_name_H-M   'P 1'
#
loop_
_entity.id
_entity.type
_entity.pdbx_description
1 polymer ?
#
loop_
_entity_poly.entity_id
_entity_poly.type
_entity_poly.pdbx_seq_one_letter_code
_entity_poly.pdbx_strand_id
1 'polypeptide(L)'
;HLMGLDVHDMENLGEQIVGYNNIPKSTQFGLKSLRLGRTLEPGFVLTIEPGIYFIPELIDYWSANKINTDFIHFDEVNKYRDFGGIRNEEDILITGKGNRILGKPLAKTIAEVEREREKAFL
;
A
#
# COMPACT_ATOMS: atom_id res chain seq x y z
N HIS A 1 1.32 6.67 2.47
CA HIS A 1 1.26 8.14 2.25
C HIS A 1 1.70 8.87 3.53
N LEU A 2 1.87 10.21 3.55
CA LEU A 2 2.05 10.94 4.83
C LEU A 2 0.78 10.88 5.68
N MET A 3 0.96 10.96 6.99
CA MET A 3 -0.13 10.91 7.97
C MET A 3 0.17 11.84 9.15
N GLY A 4 -0.87 12.48 9.66
CA GLY A 4 -0.75 13.43 10.76
C GLY A 4 -2.11 13.73 11.37
N LEU A 5 -2.53 14.99 11.30
CA LEU A 5 -3.88 15.36 11.72
C LEU A 5 -4.93 14.89 10.70
N ASP A 6 -4.56 14.81 9.43
CA ASP A 6 -5.35 14.14 8.39
C ASP A 6 -4.78 12.75 8.08
N VAL A 7 -5.64 11.81 7.65
CA VAL A 7 -5.22 10.45 7.24
C VAL A 7 -4.26 10.53 6.05
N HIS A 8 -4.63 11.28 5.02
CA HIS A 8 -3.69 11.76 4.00
C HIS A 8 -3.25 13.16 4.40
N ASP A 9 -2.12 13.26 5.10
CA ASP A 9 -1.74 14.50 5.77
C ASP A 9 -1.65 15.68 4.79
N MET A 10 -2.31 16.79 5.13
CA MET A 10 -2.30 18.03 4.36
C MET A 10 -2.76 17.88 2.89
N GLU A 11 -3.64 16.92 2.57
CA GLU A 11 -4.14 16.69 1.20
C GLU A 11 -4.71 17.97 0.56
N ASN A 12 -5.34 18.84 1.35
CA ASN A 12 -5.90 20.12 0.89
C ASN A 12 -4.85 21.15 0.45
N LEU A 13 -3.58 21.00 0.83
CA LEU A 13 -2.47 21.83 0.36
C LEU A 13 -1.91 21.35 -0.98
N GLY A 14 -2.42 20.23 -1.51
CA GLY A 14 -2.03 19.67 -2.78
C GLY A 14 -0.83 18.73 -2.67
N GLU A 15 -1.01 17.53 -3.21
CA GLU A 15 0.00 16.46 -3.18
C GLU A 15 1.30 16.86 -3.90
N GLN A 16 1.23 17.70 -4.94
CA GLN A 16 2.41 18.22 -5.65
C GLN A 16 3.35 18.98 -4.73
N ILE A 17 2.80 19.74 -3.78
CA ILE A 17 3.58 20.53 -2.83
C ILE A 17 4.03 19.62 -1.68
N VAL A 18 3.08 18.96 -1.02
CA VAL A 18 3.33 18.21 0.22
C VAL A 18 4.14 16.94 -0.03
N GLY A 19 3.67 16.11 -0.96
CA GLY A 19 4.22 14.77 -1.22
C GLY A 19 5.38 14.76 -2.19
N TYR A 20 5.49 15.76 -3.08
CA TYR A 20 6.42 15.73 -4.20
C TYR A 20 7.40 16.91 -4.25
N ASN A 21 7.23 17.96 -3.44
CA ASN A 21 8.09 19.14 -3.47
C ASN A 21 8.25 19.72 -4.90
N ASN A 22 7.14 19.79 -5.64
CA ASN A 22 7.05 20.22 -7.04
C ASN A 22 7.78 19.35 -8.08
N ILE A 23 8.24 18.16 -7.70
CA ILE A 23 8.78 17.17 -8.65
C ILE A 23 7.60 16.49 -9.37
N PRO A 24 7.62 16.36 -10.71
CA PRO A 24 6.55 15.70 -11.44
C PRO A 24 6.33 14.25 -10.97
N LYS A 25 5.05 13.86 -10.86
CA LYS A 25 4.68 12.46 -10.59
C LYS A 25 5.03 11.57 -11.78
N SER A 26 5.40 10.33 -11.48
CA SER A 26 5.47 9.28 -12.51
C SER A 26 4.09 9.05 -13.13
N THR A 27 4.05 8.79 -14.44
CA THR A 27 2.83 8.36 -15.14
C THR A 27 2.66 6.84 -15.15
N GLN A 28 3.67 6.10 -14.67
CA GLN A 28 3.68 4.64 -14.64
C GLN A 28 2.53 4.09 -13.77
N PHE A 29 1.89 3.01 -14.24
CA PHE A 29 0.88 2.27 -13.47
C PHE A 29 1.43 1.88 -12.09
N GLY A 30 0.61 2.04 -11.04
CA GLY A 30 1.04 1.94 -9.65
C GLY A 30 1.68 3.25 -9.14
N LEU A 31 2.84 3.62 -9.66
CA LEU A 31 3.61 4.78 -9.17
C LEU A 31 2.89 6.13 -9.32
N LYS A 32 2.02 6.27 -10.33
CA LYS A 32 1.19 7.47 -10.50
C LYS A 32 0.22 7.75 -9.35
N SER A 33 -0.08 6.72 -8.56
CA SER A 33 -0.96 6.80 -7.39
C SER A 33 -0.21 6.99 -6.07
N LEU A 34 1.13 6.99 -6.10
CA LEU A 34 1.94 7.30 -4.91
C LEU A 34 1.63 8.72 -4.44
N ARG A 35 1.55 8.91 -3.12
CA ARG A 35 1.22 10.21 -2.50
C ARG A 35 2.40 10.89 -1.80
N LEU A 36 3.53 10.20 -1.72
CA LEU A 36 4.77 10.70 -1.13
C LEU A 36 5.94 10.24 -2.01
N GLY A 37 6.42 11.13 -2.88
CA GLY A 37 7.52 10.88 -3.81
C GLY A 37 8.84 11.59 -3.47
N ARG A 38 8.84 12.48 -2.47
CA ARG A 38 10.06 13.15 -1.97
C ARG A 38 10.90 12.24 -1.09
N THR A 39 12.18 12.62 -0.91
CA THR A 39 13.10 11.97 0.04
C THR A 39 12.53 12.00 1.46
N LEU A 40 12.68 10.89 2.18
CA LEU A 40 12.24 10.76 3.57
C LEU A 40 13.15 11.56 4.51
N GLU A 41 12.55 12.29 5.44
CA GLU A 41 13.24 13.12 6.42
C GLU A 41 12.87 12.70 7.85
N PRO A 42 13.80 12.78 8.83
CA PRO A 42 13.46 12.55 10.23
C PRO A 42 12.30 13.44 10.70
N GLY A 43 11.35 12.86 11.43
CA GLY A 43 10.11 13.52 11.84
C GLY A 43 8.90 13.18 10.97
N PHE A 44 9.10 12.59 9.80
CA PHE A 44 8.00 12.15 8.94
C PHE A 44 7.23 10.99 9.55
N VAL A 45 5.90 11.08 9.52
CA VAL A 45 5.01 9.97 9.82
C VAL A 45 4.30 9.55 8.54
N LEU A 46 4.37 8.26 8.21
CA LEU A 46 3.75 7.71 7.01
C LEU A 46 3.26 6.28 7.21
N THR A 47 2.32 5.89 6.36
CA THR A 47 1.86 4.50 6.23
C THR A 47 2.80 3.71 5.31
N ILE A 48 3.04 2.45 5.67
CA ILE A 48 3.64 1.41 4.84
C ILE A 48 2.57 0.33 4.64
N GLU A 49 2.00 0.29 3.44
CA GLU A 49 0.71 -0.36 3.19
C GLU A 49 0.70 -1.28 1.93
N PRO A 50 1.68 -2.19 1.76
CA PRO A 50 1.68 -3.09 0.61
C PRO A 50 0.43 -3.96 0.60
N GLY A 51 -0.11 -4.18 -0.60
CA GLY A 51 -1.26 -5.05 -0.81
C GLY A 51 -1.22 -5.80 -2.13
N ILE A 52 -1.90 -6.94 -2.15
CA ILE A 52 -2.11 -7.77 -3.33
C ILE A 52 -3.61 -7.95 -3.48
N TYR A 53 -4.12 -7.65 -4.67
CA TYR A 53 -5.54 -7.71 -4.97
C TYR A 53 -5.76 -8.39 -6.31
N PHE A 54 -6.82 -9.18 -6.39
CA PHE A 54 -7.32 -9.80 -7.61
C PHE A 54 -8.55 -9.01 -8.06
N ILE A 55 -8.30 -7.87 -8.72
CA ILE A 55 -9.33 -6.92 -9.14
C ILE A 55 -9.90 -7.39 -10.49
N PRO A 56 -11.18 -7.83 -10.58
CA PRO A 56 -11.74 -8.40 -11.80
C PRO A 56 -11.60 -7.49 -13.02
N GLU A 57 -11.84 -6.19 -12.86
CA GLU A 57 -11.77 -5.20 -13.94
C GLU A 57 -10.35 -5.04 -14.50
N LEU A 58 -9.33 -5.16 -13.65
CA LEU A 58 -7.94 -5.14 -14.09
C LEU A 58 -7.55 -6.45 -14.78
N ILE A 59 -8.01 -7.59 -14.28
CA ILE A 59 -7.78 -8.89 -14.94
C ILE A 59 -8.36 -8.87 -16.35
N ASP A 60 -9.60 -8.41 -16.50
CA ASP A 60 -10.29 -8.33 -17.78
C ASP A 60 -9.63 -7.35 -18.74
N TYR A 61 -9.27 -6.16 -18.25
CA TYR A 61 -8.57 -5.17 -19.05
C TYR A 61 -7.23 -5.70 -19.56
N TRP A 62 -6.43 -6.31 -18.69
CA TRP A 62 -5.09 -6.79 -19.05
C TRP A 62 -5.15 -7.99 -20.01
N SER A 63 -6.10 -8.90 -19.80
CA SER A 63 -6.34 -10.03 -20.69
C SER A 63 -6.76 -9.58 -22.08
N ALA A 64 -7.78 -8.71 -22.18
CA ALA A 64 -8.31 -8.21 -23.44
C ALA A 64 -7.27 -7.42 -24.25
N ASN A 65 -6.41 -6.66 -23.57
CA ASN A 65 -5.36 -5.86 -24.19
C ASN A 65 -4.02 -6.61 -24.33
N LYS A 66 -3.95 -7.90 -23.97
CA LYS A 66 -2.75 -8.73 -24.04
C LYS A 66 -1.54 -8.11 -23.31
N ILE A 67 -1.78 -7.47 -22.17
CA ILE A 67 -0.73 -6.83 -21.37
C ILE A 67 0.00 -7.91 -20.57
N ASN A 68 1.34 -7.96 -20.72
CA ASN A 68 2.22 -8.85 -19.96
C ASN A 68 1.86 -10.34 -20.03
N THR A 69 1.38 -10.84 -21.17
CA THR A 69 0.98 -12.25 -21.36
C THR A 69 2.11 -13.25 -21.11
N ASP A 70 3.38 -12.82 -21.24
CA ASP A 70 4.54 -13.65 -20.94
C ASP A 70 4.72 -13.92 -19.44
N PHE A 71 4.08 -13.11 -18.59
CA PHE A 71 4.20 -13.16 -17.13
C PHE A 71 2.89 -13.51 -16.44
N ILE A 72 1.74 -13.27 -17.08
CA ILE A 72 0.42 -13.46 -16.48
C ILE A 72 -0.26 -14.69 -17.08
N HIS A 73 -0.41 -15.72 -16.25
CA HIS A 73 -1.23 -16.87 -16.56
C HIS A 73 -2.70 -16.58 -16.21
N PHE A 74 -3.45 -16.01 -17.16
CA PHE A 74 -4.81 -15.53 -16.93
C PHE A 74 -5.77 -16.62 -16.43
N ASP A 75 -5.61 -17.87 -16.86
CA ASP A 75 -6.44 -18.98 -16.36
C ASP A 75 -6.18 -19.28 -14.88
N GLU A 76 -4.96 -19.05 -14.37
CA GLU A 76 -4.68 -19.23 -12.94
C GLU A 76 -5.19 -18.03 -12.14
N VAL A 77 -4.92 -16.81 -12.59
CA VAL A 77 -5.35 -15.59 -11.90
C VAL A 77 -6.88 -15.52 -11.77
N ASN A 78 -7.62 -15.98 -12.79
CA ASN A 78 -9.08 -16.01 -12.74
C ASN A 78 -9.65 -16.93 -11.64
N LYS A 79 -8.91 -17.92 -11.14
CA LYS A 79 -9.35 -18.75 -10.01
C LYS A 79 -9.44 -17.96 -8.69
N TYR A 80 -8.76 -16.82 -8.60
CA TYR A 80 -8.75 -15.94 -7.44
C TYR A 80 -9.64 -14.71 -7.61
N ARG A 81 -10.49 -14.67 -8.65
CA ARG A 81 -11.31 -13.51 -9.00
C ARG A 81 -12.20 -13.02 -7.85
N ASP A 82 -12.67 -13.93 -7.01
CA ASP A 82 -13.54 -13.62 -5.87
C ASP A 82 -12.78 -13.52 -4.53
N PHE A 83 -11.45 -13.61 -4.55
CA PHE A 83 -10.61 -13.50 -3.33
C PHE A 83 -10.61 -12.08 -2.75
N GLY A 84 -10.80 -11.06 -3.60
CA GLY A 84 -10.65 -9.66 -3.23
C GLY A 84 -9.17 -9.30 -3.11
N GLY A 85 -8.62 -9.34 -1.90
CA GLY A 85 -7.22 -9.03 -1.67
C GLY A 85 -6.84 -8.87 -0.20
N ILE A 86 -5.58 -8.60 0.01
CA ILE A 86 -4.97 -8.40 1.33
C ILE A 86 -4.12 -7.14 1.33
N ARG A 87 -4.09 -6.45 2.46
CA ARG A 87 -3.21 -5.31 2.73
C ARG A 87 -2.74 -5.37 4.17
N ASN A 88 -1.44 -5.20 4.36
CA ASN A 88 -0.87 -5.01 5.69
C ASN A 88 -0.37 -3.58 5.77
N GLU A 89 -0.89 -2.83 6.73
CA GLU A 89 -0.65 -1.39 6.86
C GLU A 89 -0.06 -1.09 8.24
N GLU A 90 1.08 -0.43 8.25
CA GLU A 90 1.80 -0.04 9.45
C GLU A 90 2.14 1.44 9.41
N ASP A 91 2.06 2.07 10.57
CA ASP A 91 2.38 3.47 10.74
C ASP A 91 3.82 3.59 11.23
N ILE A 92 4.64 4.37 10.53
CA ILE A 92 6.05 4.54 10.91
C ILE A 92 6.43 6.01 11.07
N LEU A 93 7.29 6.26 12.06
CA LEU A 93 8.02 7.51 12.21
C LEU A 93 9.43 7.33 11.64
N ILE A 94 9.84 8.21 10.73
CA ILE A 94 11.22 8.30 10.26
C ILE A 94 12.06 9.01 11.31
N THR A 95 13.23 8.45 11.57
CA THR A 95 14.21 8.93 12.55
C THR A 95 15.55 9.17 11.85
N GLY A 96 16.49 9.84 12.55
CA GLY A 96 17.84 10.06 11.99
C GLY A 96 18.66 8.79 11.71
N LYS A 97 18.21 7.61 12.16
CA LYS A 97 18.93 6.33 12.00
C LYS A 97 18.11 5.23 11.31
N GLY A 98 16.90 5.53 10.85
CA GLY A 98 15.97 4.52 10.32
C GLY A 98 14.53 4.89 10.63
N ASN A 99 13.72 3.94 11.08
CA ASN A 99 12.33 4.17 11.41
C ASN A 99 11.93 3.55 12.76
N ARG A 100 10.78 3.97 13.27
CA ARG A 100 10.11 3.39 14.44
C ARG A 100 8.66 3.11 14.08
N ILE A 101 8.22 1.87 14.25
CA ILE A 101 6.81 1.50 14.14
C ILE A 101 6.03 2.18 15.28
N LEU A 102 4.88 2.76 14.94
CA LEU A 102 3.96 3.40 15.86
C LEU A 102 2.87 2.41 16.28
N GLY A 103 2.40 2.53 17.52
CA GLY A 103 1.38 1.64 18.05
C GLY A 103 1.90 0.25 18.47
N LYS A 104 0.95 -0.67 18.66
CA LYS A 104 1.26 -2.08 18.96
C LYS A 104 1.56 -2.79 17.64
N PRO A 105 2.68 -3.50 17.51
CA PRO A 105 2.98 -4.25 16.29
C PRO A 105 1.86 -5.22 15.93
N LEU A 106 1.50 -5.26 14.65
CA LEU A 106 0.49 -6.19 14.15
C LEU A 106 1.02 -7.63 14.12
N ALA A 107 0.13 -8.59 14.35
CA ALA A 107 0.36 -9.98 14.01
C ALA A 107 0.56 -10.11 12.49
N LYS A 108 1.68 -10.70 12.05
CA LYS A 108 2.04 -10.75 10.61
C LYS A 108 2.20 -12.16 10.09
N THR A 109 2.69 -13.07 10.92
CA THR A 109 2.74 -14.48 10.56
C THR A 109 1.36 -15.10 10.70
N ILE A 110 1.08 -16.14 9.90
CA ILE A 110 -0.19 -16.89 9.97
C ILE A 110 -0.47 -17.33 11.42
N ALA A 111 0.53 -17.89 12.09
CA ALA A 111 0.39 -18.36 13.46
C ALA A 111 0.09 -17.23 14.47
N GLU A 112 0.64 -16.03 14.27
CA GLU A 112 0.30 -14.87 15.12
C GLU A 112 -1.14 -14.43 14.87
N VAL A 113 -1.56 -14.35 13.61
CA VAL A 113 -2.92 -13.93 13.24
C VAL A 113 -3.95 -14.91 13.81
N GLU A 114 -3.72 -16.22 13.69
CA GLU A 114 -4.61 -17.23 14.27
C GLU A 114 -4.66 -17.15 15.81
N ARG A 115 -3.52 -16.88 16.48
CA ARG A 115 -3.51 -16.66 17.93
C ARG A 115 -4.29 -15.42 18.35
N GLU A 116 -4.21 -14.32 17.60
CA GLU A 116 -5.03 -13.14 17.88
C GLU A 116 -6.51 -13.42 17.67
N ARG A 117 -6.85 -14.18 16.61
CA ARG A 117 -8.22 -14.63 16.34
C ARG A 117 -8.77 -15.45 17.50
N GLU A 118 -8.02 -16.41 18.04
CA GLU A 118 -8.45 -17.26 19.16
C GLU A 118 -8.88 -16.46 20.40
N LYS A 119 -8.19 -15.34 20.71
CA LYS A 119 -8.55 -14.48 21.85
C LYS A 119 -9.93 -13.83 21.74
N ALA A 120 -10.42 -13.63 20.52
CA ALA A 120 -11.70 -12.96 20.27
C ALA A 120 -12.90 -13.92 20.37
N PHE A 121 -12.67 -15.22 20.35
CA PHE A 121 -13.72 -16.26 20.33
C PHE A 121 -13.65 -17.21 21.54
N LEU A 122 -12.89 -16.84 22.57
CA LEU A 122 -12.96 -17.39 23.93
C LEU A 122 -13.89 -16.56 24.80
#